data_AF-A0A525DDI8-F1
#
_entry.id   AF-A0A525DDI8-F1
#
_cell.length_a   1.000
_cell.length_b   1.000
_cell.length_c   1.000
_cell.angle_alpha   90.00
_cell.angle_beta   90.00
_cell.angle_gamma   90.00
#
_symmetry.space_group_name_H-M   'P 1'
#
loop_
_entity.id
_entity.type
_entity.pdbx_description
1 polymer ?
#
loop_
_entity_poly.entity_id
_entity_poly.type
_entity_poly.pdbx_seq_one_letter_code
_entity_poly.pdbx_strand_id
1 'polypeptide(L)'
;MVSIETLEQTDVFKDFSTDELSKILEICSIQEYSVEDRLFAEGDMAKDMWVVLEGQVDLRFEMPRSGTTTRRNTVSTHDREAPQSQVFGWSCFIPPYKMRLSAYCSSRRCQVLRVEAAKLNQLMDAEPAIGYKTMQYLLQVVGYRFKQMQDELARFKGINMMNSW
;
A
#
# COMPACT_ATOMS: atom_id res chain seq x y z
N MET A 1 11.67 -15.58 7.33
CA MET A 1 12.18 -14.45 8.14
C MET A 1 12.45 -13.29 7.21
N VAL A 2 12.21 -12.05 7.64
CA VAL A 2 12.61 -10.88 6.86
C VAL A 2 14.14 -10.79 6.89
N SER A 3 14.75 -10.49 5.74
CA SER A 3 16.20 -10.27 5.64
C SER A 3 16.50 -8.89 5.03
N ILE A 4 17.74 -8.43 5.12
CA ILE A 4 18.16 -7.18 4.48
C ILE A 4 17.97 -7.27 2.97
N GLU A 5 18.30 -8.41 2.35
CA GLU A 5 18.10 -8.62 0.91
C GLU A 5 16.62 -8.51 0.52
N THR A 6 15.70 -8.85 1.43
CA THR A 6 14.26 -8.65 1.21
C THR A 6 13.92 -7.17 1.11
N LEU A 7 14.51 -6.32 1.97
CA LEU A 7 14.26 -4.87 1.96
C LEU A 7 14.91 -4.20 0.74
N GLU A 8 16.12 -4.60 0.36
CA GLU A 8 16.81 -4.08 -0.83
C GLU A 8 16.03 -4.33 -2.13
N GLN A 9 15.22 -5.38 -2.16
CA GLN A 9 14.34 -5.70 -3.28
C GLN A 9 13.06 -4.85 -3.33
N THR A 10 12.82 -3.99 -2.34
CA THR A 10 11.66 -3.09 -2.32
C THR A 10 12.05 -1.68 -2.73
N ASP A 11 11.25 -1.08 -3.61
CA ASP A 11 11.59 0.24 -4.17
C ASP A 11 11.53 1.36 -3.12
N VAL A 12 10.72 1.20 -2.07
CA VAL A 12 10.64 2.16 -0.96
C VAL A 12 11.91 2.24 -0.13
N PHE A 13 12.72 1.17 -0.09
CA PHE A 13 13.92 1.09 0.73
C PHE A 13 15.23 1.04 -0.07
N LYS A 14 15.19 1.15 -1.40
CA LYS A 14 16.36 1.01 -2.29
C LYS A 14 17.50 2.01 -2.03
N ASP A 15 17.18 3.21 -1.54
CA ASP A 15 18.15 4.30 -1.32
C ASP A 15 18.63 4.39 0.15
N PHE A 16 18.37 3.33 0.93
CA PHE A 16 18.78 3.21 2.32
C PHE A 16 20.09 2.43 2.42
N SER A 17 20.97 2.89 3.30
CA SER A 17 22.20 2.20 3.66
C SER A 17 21.90 0.93 4.45
N THR A 18 22.85 -0.01 4.51
CA THR A 18 22.71 -1.25 5.26
C THR A 18 22.41 -1.04 6.75
N ASP A 19 22.96 0.01 7.38
CA ASP A 19 22.66 0.38 8.78
C ASP A 19 21.20 0.83 8.94
N GLU A 20 20.73 1.70 8.06
CA GLU A 20 19.33 2.16 8.07
C GLU A 20 18.37 0.99 7.79
N LEU A 21 18.70 0.11 6.84
CA LEU A 21 17.92 -1.09 6.54
C LEU A 21 17.86 -2.04 7.75
N SER A 22 18.96 -2.19 8.49
CA SER A 22 18.98 -3.03 9.70
C SER A 22 18.00 -2.51 10.76
N LYS A 23 17.92 -1.19 10.95
CA LYS A 23 16.94 -0.57 11.88
C LYS A 23 15.50 -0.75 11.40
N ILE A 24 15.26 -0.61 10.09
CA ILE A 24 13.92 -0.84 9.49
C ILE A 24 13.52 -2.32 9.59
N LEU A 25 14.48 -3.25 9.47
CA LEU A 25 14.24 -4.68 9.55
C LEU A 25 13.59 -5.09 10.87
N GLU A 26 13.99 -4.47 11.99
CA GLU A 26 13.47 -4.75 13.33
C GLU A 26 11.97 -4.44 13.49
N ILE A 27 11.42 -3.57 12.63
CA ILE A 27 10.02 -3.15 12.66
C ILE A 27 9.19 -3.80 11.54
N CYS A 28 9.79 -4.74 10.81
CA CYS A 28 9.18 -5.42 9.67
C CYS A 28 8.81 -6.88 9.99
N SER A 29 7.76 -7.36 9.33
CA SER A 29 7.37 -8.78 9.34
C SER A 29 6.82 -9.21 7.99
N ILE A 30 7.15 -10.41 7.52
CA ILE A 30 6.51 -10.98 6.33
C ILE A 30 5.15 -11.56 6.74
N GLN A 31 4.13 -11.28 5.93
CA GLN A 31 2.82 -11.89 6.01
C GLN A 31 2.45 -12.54 4.68
N GLU A 32 1.75 -13.66 4.77
CA GLU A 32 1.37 -14.47 3.61
C GLU A 32 -0.14 -14.63 3.59
N TYR A 33 -0.70 -14.47 2.40
CA TYR A 33 -2.13 -14.49 2.15
C TYR A 33 -2.42 -15.38 0.96
N SER A 34 -3.53 -16.11 1.02
CA SER A 34 -4.09 -16.87 -0.08
C SER A 34 -5.14 -16.05 -0.81
N VAL A 35 -5.52 -16.50 -2.01
CA VAL A 35 -6.55 -15.85 -2.82
C VAL A 35 -7.81 -15.52 -2.01
N GLU A 36 -8.30 -14.28 -2.16
CA GLU A 36 -9.43 -13.70 -1.42
C GLU A 36 -9.26 -13.54 0.10
N ASP A 37 -8.11 -13.88 0.69
CA ASP A 37 -7.83 -13.51 2.08
C ASP A 37 -7.81 -11.98 2.22
N ARG A 38 -8.45 -11.50 3.29
CA ARG A 38 -8.50 -10.07 3.63
C ARG A 38 -7.34 -9.72 4.57
N LEU A 39 -6.53 -8.73 4.16
CA LEU A 39 -5.41 -8.22 4.94
C LEU A 39 -5.89 -7.27 6.05
N PHE A 40 -6.80 -6.36 5.69
CA PHE A 40 -7.48 -5.43 6.60
C PHE A 40 -8.82 -5.00 6.00
N ALA A 41 -9.72 -4.52 6.84
CA ALA A 41 -11.02 -4.01 6.44
C ALA A 41 -11.08 -2.48 6.41
N GLU A 42 -11.96 -1.94 5.58
CA GLU A 42 -12.36 -0.54 5.61
C GLU A 42 -12.86 -0.16 7.01
N GLY A 43 -12.39 0.99 7.52
CA GLY A 43 -12.73 1.48 8.85
C GLY A 43 -11.83 0.96 9.99
N ASP A 44 -11.02 -0.08 9.75
CA ASP A 44 -10.02 -0.56 10.71
C ASP A 44 -9.03 0.55 11.07
N MET A 45 -8.49 0.50 12.28
CA MET A 45 -7.39 1.37 12.68
C MET A 45 -6.17 1.10 11.79
N ALA A 46 -5.66 2.13 11.13
CA ALA A 46 -4.50 2.03 10.27
C ALA A 46 -3.21 2.03 11.11
N LYS A 47 -2.73 0.83 11.45
CA LYS A 47 -1.55 0.64 12.32
C LYS A 47 -0.27 0.28 11.58
N ASP A 48 -0.39 -0.10 10.32
CA ASP A 48 0.71 -0.63 9.53
C ASP A 48 0.70 0.00 8.13
N MET A 49 1.84 -0.10 7.46
CA MET A 49 2.02 0.08 6.03
C MET A 49 2.48 -1.26 5.45
N TRP A 50 2.15 -1.53 4.19
CA TRP A 50 2.53 -2.77 3.52
C TRP A 50 3.27 -2.51 2.22
N VAL A 51 4.13 -3.45 1.87
CA VAL A 51 4.89 -3.49 0.61
C VAL A 51 4.71 -4.86 -0.01
N VAL A 52 4.24 -4.93 -1.26
CA VAL A 52 4.06 -6.21 -1.96
C VAL A 52 5.42 -6.82 -2.33
N LEU A 53 5.70 -8.02 -1.85
CA LEU A 53 6.90 -8.80 -2.19
C LEU A 53 6.60 -9.83 -3.29
N GLU A 54 5.40 -10.39 -3.31
CA GLU A 54 4.97 -11.34 -4.35
C GLU A 54 3.44 -11.28 -4.50
N GLY A 55 2.94 -11.51 -5.71
CA GLY A 55 1.51 -11.54 -5.99
C GLY A 55 0.89 -10.15 -6.17
N GLN A 56 -0.43 -10.07 -5.98
CA GLN A 56 -1.22 -8.86 -6.19
C GLN A 56 -2.21 -8.63 -5.05
N VAL A 57 -2.34 -7.39 -4.60
CA VAL A 57 -3.31 -6.98 -3.59
C VAL A 57 -4.28 -5.98 -4.18
N ASP A 58 -5.56 -6.27 -4.12
CA ASP A 58 -6.63 -5.34 -4.51
C ASP A 58 -7.07 -4.52 -3.30
N LEU A 59 -7.16 -3.20 -3.46
CA LEU A 59 -7.95 -2.35 -2.57
C LEU A 59 -9.37 -2.23 -3.12
N ARG A 60 -10.34 -2.60 -2.31
CA ARG A 60 -11.76 -2.67 -2.67
C ARG A 60 -12.59 -1.79 -1.74
N PHE A 61 -13.59 -1.09 -2.27
CA PHE A 61 -14.56 -0.38 -1.44
C PHE A 61 -15.63 -1.34 -0.92
N GLU A 62 -16.04 -1.20 0.34
CA GLU A 62 -17.13 -2.01 0.90
C GLU A 62 -18.47 -1.27 0.75
N MET A 63 -19.45 -1.89 0.09
CA MET A 63 -20.79 -1.31 -0.09
C MET A 63 -21.64 -1.52 1.15
N PRO A 64 -22.16 -0.44 1.80
CA PRO A 64 -23.13 -0.60 2.86
C PRO A 64 -24.37 -1.29 2.29
N ARG A 65 -24.70 -2.49 2.82
CA ARG A 65 -25.91 -3.28 2.50
C ARG A 65 -25.87 -4.15 1.24
N SER A 66 -24.76 -4.23 0.50
CA SER A 66 -24.66 -5.07 -0.71
C SER A 66 -23.65 -6.21 -0.54
N GLY A 67 -24.12 -7.35 -0.01
CA GLY A 67 -23.45 -8.65 -0.08
C GLY A 67 -21.95 -8.71 0.30
N THR A 68 -21.29 -9.80 -0.10
CA THR A 68 -19.85 -10.00 0.06
C THR A 68 -19.08 -9.10 -0.92
N THR A 69 -18.07 -8.34 -0.45
CA THR A 69 -17.14 -7.57 -1.30
C THR A 69 -16.52 -8.47 -2.37
N THR A 70 -16.57 -8.07 -3.64
CA THR A 70 -16.04 -8.85 -4.77
C THR A 70 -14.96 -8.08 -5.53
N ARG A 71 -14.25 -8.75 -6.44
CA ARG A 71 -13.28 -8.12 -7.37
C ARG A 71 -13.88 -7.00 -8.24
N ARG A 72 -15.20 -6.97 -8.44
CA ARG A 72 -15.86 -5.87 -9.16
C ARG A 72 -15.82 -4.54 -8.40
N ASN A 73 -15.49 -4.60 -7.10
CA ASN A 73 -15.35 -3.45 -6.24
C ASN A 73 -13.89 -2.94 -6.14
N THR A 74 -12.97 -3.49 -6.95
CA THR A 74 -11.56 -3.08 -6.93
C THR A 74 -11.41 -1.65 -7.43
N VAL A 75 -10.75 -0.83 -6.61
CA VAL A 75 -10.39 0.57 -6.88
C VAL A 75 -8.98 0.66 -7.43
N SER A 76 -8.06 -0.13 -6.85
CA SER A 76 -6.66 -0.20 -7.29
C SER A 76 -6.07 -1.57 -6.98
N THR A 77 -5.14 -2.01 -7.82
CA THR A 77 -4.35 -3.23 -7.61
C THR A 77 -2.90 -2.84 -7.37
N HIS A 78 -2.27 -3.51 -6.41
CA HIS A 78 -0.92 -3.26 -5.94
C HIS A 78 -0.05 -4.48 -6.19
N ASP A 79 1.09 -4.27 -6.83
CA ASP A 79 2.08 -5.29 -7.16
C ASP A 79 3.46 -4.65 -7.39
N ARG A 80 4.40 -5.40 -7.97
CA ARG A 80 5.78 -4.99 -8.19
C ARG A 80 6.05 -4.48 -9.62
N GLU A 81 5.04 -4.39 -10.48
CA GLU A 81 5.25 -3.96 -11.87
C GLU A 81 5.61 -2.48 -11.96
N ALA A 82 5.02 -1.67 -11.07
CA ALA A 82 5.36 -0.26 -10.91
C ALA A 82 5.88 0.00 -9.48
N PRO A 83 7.07 0.62 -9.31
CA PRO A 83 7.65 0.89 -7.99
C PRO A 83 6.68 1.51 -6.97
N GLN A 84 5.93 2.53 -7.41
CA GLN A 84 4.98 3.25 -6.56
C GLN A 84 3.71 2.45 -6.25
N SER A 85 3.39 1.42 -7.04
CA SER A 85 2.26 0.53 -6.82
C SER A 85 2.52 -0.44 -5.66
N GLN A 86 3.80 -0.75 -5.38
CA GLN A 86 4.21 -1.74 -4.39
C GLN A 86 3.74 -1.42 -2.96
N VAL A 87 3.66 -0.13 -2.61
CA VAL A 87 3.32 0.35 -1.27
C VAL A 87 1.82 0.60 -1.13
N PHE A 88 1.21 0.14 -0.04
CA PHE A 88 -0.19 0.44 0.32
C PHE A 88 -0.41 0.55 1.84
N GLY A 89 -1.62 0.97 2.24
CA GLY A 89 -2.01 1.12 3.64
C GLY A 89 -1.43 2.33 4.39
N TRP A 90 -0.85 3.29 3.66
CA TRP A 90 -0.27 4.54 4.18
C TRP A 90 -1.26 5.47 4.92
N SER A 91 -2.54 5.10 5.04
CA SER A 91 -3.52 5.79 5.89
C SER A 91 -3.08 5.87 7.36
N CYS A 92 -2.12 5.04 7.78
CA CYS A 92 -1.49 5.10 9.11
C CYS A 92 -0.71 6.40 9.38
N PHE A 93 -0.42 7.20 8.36
CA PHE A 93 0.25 8.50 8.49
C PHE A 93 -0.70 9.70 8.42
N ILE A 94 -2.00 9.48 8.21
CA ILE A 94 -2.95 10.57 7.94
C ILE A 94 -4.21 10.44 8.82
N PRO A 95 -4.58 11.49 9.58
CA PRO A 95 -5.84 11.51 10.32
C PRO A 95 -7.06 11.20 9.42
N PRO A 96 -8.04 10.40 9.89
CA PRO A 96 -8.23 9.92 11.25
C PRO A 96 -7.56 8.57 11.54
N TYR A 97 -6.50 8.19 10.81
CA TYR A 97 -5.77 6.93 10.97
C TYR A 97 -6.66 5.69 10.81
N LYS A 98 -7.53 5.73 9.79
CA LYS A 98 -8.43 4.62 9.44
C LYS A 98 -8.21 4.16 8.02
N MET A 99 -8.35 2.86 7.80
CA MET A 99 -8.37 2.30 6.47
C MET A 99 -9.57 2.83 5.69
N ARG A 100 -9.32 3.28 4.46
CA ARG A 100 -10.32 3.86 3.57
C ARG A 100 -10.97 2.85 2.64
N LEU A 101 -10.33 1.69 2.48
CA LEU A 101 -10.72 0.58 1.61
C LEU A 101 -10.31 -0.70 2.34
N SER A 102 -10.83 -1.85 1.91
CA SER A 102 -10.39 -3.17 2.34
C SER A 102 -9.33 -3.73 1.39
N ALA A 103 -8.30 -4.39 1.93
CA ALA A 103 -7.26 -5.02 1.14
C ALA A 103 -7.48 -6.54 1.04
N TYR A 104 -7.42 -7.08 -0.18
CA TYR A 104 -7.58 -8.51 -0.45
C TYR A 104 -6.45 -9.03 -1.33
N CYS A 105 -5.96 -10.23 -1.06
CA CYS A 105 -5.08 -10.91 -1.99
C CYS A 105 -5.86 -11.32 -3.25
N SER A 106 -5.44 -10.85 -4.43
CA SER A 106 -6.13 -11.10 -5.70
C SER A 106 -5.44 -12.13 -6.59
N SER A 107 -4.17 -12.46 -6.33
CA SER A 107 -3.45 -13.58 -6.92
C SER A 107 -3.68 -14.90 -6.14
N ARG A 108 -3.13 -16.02 -6.64
CA ARG A 108 -3.20 -17.33 -5.96
C ARG A 108 -2.63 -17.26 -4.53
N ARG A 109 -1.56 -16.50 -4.37
CA ARG A 109 -0.86 -16.22 -3.12
C ARG A 109 -0.24 -14.83 -3.20
N CYS A 110 -0.16 -14.16 -2.06
CA CYS A 110 0.51 -12.90 -1.89
C CYS A 110 1.49 -13.00 -0.72
N GLN A 111 2.68 -12.43 -0.90
CA GLN A 111 3.62 -12.20 0.18
C GLN A 111 3.81 -10.69 0.32
N VAL A 112 3.65 -10.18 1.53
CA VAL A 112 3.78 -8.75 1.82
C VAL A 112 4.72 -8.53 2.98
N LEU A 113 5.49 -7.45 2.92
CA LEU A 113 6.21 -6.89 4.05
C LEU A 113 5.24 -5.97 4.79
N ARG A 114 4.95 -6.27 6.06
CA ARG A 114 4.23 -5.38 6.97
C ARG A 114 5.23 -4.56 7.78
N VAL A 115 5.04 -3.25 7.82
CA VAL A 115 5.84 -2.28 8.56
C VAL A 115 4.97 -1.62 9.63
N GLU A 116 5.34 -1.73 10.90
CA GLU A 116 4.57 -1.18 12.01
C GLU A 116 4.70 0.36 12.06
N ALA A 117 3.60 1.08 11.83
CA ALA A 117 3.65 2.53 11.63
C ALA A 117 4.06 3.29 12.90
N ALA A 118 3.66 2.82 14.08
CA ALA A 118 4.05 3.45 15.35
C ALA A 118 5.57 3.41 15.57
N LYS A 119 6.20 2.26 15.30
CA LYS A 119 7.65 2.11 15.41
C LYS A 119 8.39 2.84 14.28
N LEU A 120 7.82 2.84 13.07
CA LEU A 120 8.38 3.63 11.97
C LEU A 120 8.38 5.13 12.31
N ASN A 121 7.29 5.67 12.87
CA ASN A 121 7.25 7.07 13.33
C ASN A 121 8.34 7.35 14.38
N GLN A 122 8.47 6.49 15.39
CA GLN A 122 9.55 6.62 16.39
C GLN A 122 10.95 6.59 15.77
N LEU A 123 11.16 5.71 14.80
CA LEU A 123 12.43 5.60 14.08
C LEU A 123 12.70 6.86 13.24
N MET A 124 11.69 7.40 12.55
CA MET A 124 11.81 8.63 11.76
C MET A 124 12.07 9.87 12.63
N ASP A 125 11.51 9.92 13.84
CA ASP A 125 11.77 10.99 14.81
C ASP A 125 13.20 10.91 15.36
N ALA A 126 13.70 9.69 15.62
CA ALA A 126 15.05 9.46 16.12
C ALA A 126 16.13 9.62 15.04
N GLU A 127 15.82 9.26 13.80
CA GLU A 127 16.73 9.25 12.65
C GLU A 127 16.10 10.02 11.48
N PRO A 128 16.20 11.37 11.46
CA PRO A 128 15.53 12.21 10.45
C PRO A 128 15.90 11.89 9.00
N ALA A 129 17.08 11.32 8.75
CA ALA A 129 17.48 10.86 7.42
C ALA A 129 16.57 9.73 6.89
N ILE A 130 16.23 8.76 7.76
CA ILE A 130 15.26 7.69 7.45
C ILE A 130 13.90 8.33 7.18
N GLY A 131 13.45 9.24 8.06
CA GLY A 131 12.19 9.95 7.89
C GLY A 131 12.08 10.71 6.56
N TYR A 132 13.11 11.47 6.21
CA TYR A 132 13.15 12.22 4.97
C TYR A 132 13.04 11.31 3.73
N LYS A 133 13.82 10.22 3.68
CA LYS A 133 13.78 9.26 2.57
C LYS A 133 12.41 8.57 2.47
N THR A 134 11.86 8.10 3.59
CA THR A 134 10.55 7.45 3.63
C THR A 134 9.44 8.40 3.15
N MET A 135 9.41 9.64 3.66
CA MET A 135 8.39 10.62 3.27
C MET A 135 8.54 11.07 1.82
N GLN A 136 9.77 11.24 1.32
CA GLN A 136 10.02 11.55 -0.09
C GLN A 136 9.50 10.43 -1.01
N TYR A 137 9.65 9.16 -0.62
CA TYR A 137 9.10 8.04 -1.38
C TYR A 137 7.57 8.00 -1.31
N LEU A 138 6.98 8.18 -0.12
CA LEU A 138 5.52 8.21 0.04
C LEU A 138 4.87 9.35 -0.76
N LEU A 139 5.54 10.51 -0.89
CA LEU A 139 5.06 11.59 -1.76
C LEU A 139 5.00 11.16 -3.23
N GLN A 140 5.97 10.38 -3.72
CA GLN A 140 5.93 9.81 -5.07
C GLN A 140 4.77 8.82 -5.23
N VAL A 141 4.50 7.99 -4.21
CA VAL A 141 3.35 7.07 -4.19
C VAL A 141 2.02 7.84 -4.29
N VAL A 142 1.88 8.92 -3.52
CA VAL A 142 0.69 9.78 -3.57
C VAL A 142 0.55 10.45 -4.94
N GLY A 143 1.64 10.99 -5.49
CA GLY A 143 1.63 11.60 -6.82
C GLY A 143 1.24 10.62 -7.93
N TYR A 144 1.76 9.40 -7.88
CA TYR A 144 1.40 8.32 -8.80
C TYR A 144 -0.10 8.00 -8.75
N ARG A 145 -0.65 7.80 -7.54
CA ARG A 145 -2.08 7.51 -7.34
C ARG A 145 -2.99 8.67 -7.72
N PHE A 146 -2.55 9.91 -7.46
CA PHE A 146 -3.30 11.09 -7.88
C PHE A 146 -3.42 11.17 -9.40
N LYS A 147 -2.33 10.88 -10.13
CA LYS A 147 -2.37 10.80 -11.59
C LYS A 147 -3.33 9.70 -12.08
N GLN A 148 -3.27 8.50 -11.49
CA GLN A 148 -4.22 7.42 -11.83
C GLN A 148 -5.68 7.83 -11.64
N MET A 149 -5.99 8.54 -10.54
CA MET A 149 -7.32 9.08 -10.29
C MET A 149 -7.73 10.11 -11.35
N GLN A 150 -6.83 11.02 -11.75
CA GLN A 150 -7.10 12.00 -12.82
C GLN A 150 -7.39 11.32 -14.16
N ASP A 151 -6.62 10.28 -14.51
CA ASP A 151 -6.82 9.50 -15.74
C ASP A 151 -8.19 8.80 -15.73
N GLU A 152 -8.59 8.22 -14.59
CA GLU A 152 -9.90 7.58 -14.45
C GLU A 152 -11.06 8.59 -14.54
N LEU A 153 -10.92 9.76 -13.92
CA LEU A 153 -11.92 10.83 -14.06
C LEU A 153 -12.05 11.34 -15.50
N ALA A 154 -10.94 11.45 -16.23
CA ALA A 154 -10.95 11.82 -17.64
C ALA A 154 -11.67 10.76 -18.50
N ARG A 155 -11.39 9.47 -18.26
CA ARG A 155 -12.09 8.35 -18.91
C ARG A 155 -13.60 8.41 -18.66
N PHE A 156 -14.01 8.55 -17.39
CA PHE A 156 -15.42 8.64 -17.02
C PHE A 156 -16.15 9.79 -17.71
N LYS A 157 -15.53 10.99 -17.75
CA LYS A 157 -16.08 12.14 -18.48
C LYS A 157 -16.22 11.88 -19.98
N GLY A 158 -15.21 11.27 -20.60
CA GLY A 158 -15.25 10.91 -22.02
C GLY A 158 -16.40 9.95 -22.36
N ILE A 159 -16.59 8.91 -21.54
CA ILE A 159 -17.70 7.94 -21.70
C ILE A 159 -19.06 8.63 -21.60
N ASN A 160 -19.26 9.47 -20.58
CA ASN A 160 -20.53 10.19 -20.42
C ASN A 160 -20.80 11.13 -21.60
N MET A 161 -19.77 11.79 -22.13
CA MET A 161 -19.92 12.68 -23.27
C MET A 161 -20.30 11.91 -24.55
N MET A 162 -19.83 10.68 -24.74
CA MET A 162 -20.24 9.82 -25.87
C MET A 162 -21.66 9.29 -25.72
N ASN A 163 -22.08 8.93 -24.50
CA ASN A 163 -23.41 8.37 -24.22
C ASN A 163 -24.53 9.43 -24.13
N SER A 164 -24.19 10.71 -24.22
CA SER A 164 -25.14 11.83 -24.19
C SER A 164 -25.64 12.26 -25.58
N TRP A 165 -25.35 11.48 -26.63
CA TRP A 165 -25.76 11.71 -28.02
C TRP A 165 -26.73 10.64 -28.50
#